data_AF-A0A1I0EZL8-F1
#
_entry.id   AF-A0A1I0EZL8-F1
#
_cell.length_a   1.000
_cell.length_b   1.000
_cell.length_c   1.000
_cell.angle_alpha   90.00
_cell.angle_beta   90.00
_cell.angle_gamma   90.00
#
_symmetry.space_group_name_H-M   'P 1'
#
loop_
_entity.id
_entity.type
_entity.pdbx_description
1 polymer ?
#
loop_
_entity_poly.entity_id
_entity_poly.type
_entity_poly.pdbx_seq_one_letter_code
_entity_poly.pdbx_strand_id
1 'polypeptide(L)'
;MNYNTLLLLVASYLLAFSLNFMPSIKHPDLNLNIFHLMFTILFIAILILYSKKGIRTLRIFTLTGVISGVLIFMITAFEHTMRNHIILEGISSIQYPFYFIFTTPVFGGNLLFDLNYGTYSLLTSLIYGAVLGLDIYFERKYAT
;
A
#
# COMPACT_ATOMS: atom_id res chain seq x y z
N MET A 1 -11.22 21.50 -7.45
CA MET A 1 -10.98 20.21 -6.77
C MET A 1 -11.98 20.08 -5.64
N ASN A 2 -12.86 19.07 -5.63
CA ASN A 2 -13.86 18.93 -4.55
C ASN A 2 -13.17 18.46 -3.27
N TYR A 3 -12.86 19.39 -2.35
CA TYR A 3 -12.06 19.16 -1.14
C TYR A 3 -12.57 17.99 -0.30
N ASN A 4 -13.89 17.78 -0.27
CA ASN A 4 -14.55 16.74 0.52
C ASN A 4 -14.03 15.33 0.18
N THR A 5 -13.86 15.02 -1.11
CA THR A 5 -13.37 13.70 -1.54
C THR A 5 -11.88 13.49 -1.26
N LEU A 6 -11.08 14.54 -1.30
CA LEU A 6 -9.66 14.46 -0.92
C LEU A 6 -9.54 14.27 0.59
N LEU A 7 -10.32 15.03 1.36
CA LEU A 7 -10.40 14.89 2.81
C LEU A 7 -10.85 13.48 3.20
N LEU A 8 -11.83 12.92 2.49
CA LEU A 8 -12.27 11.55 2.69
C LEU A 8 -11.15 10.53 2.41
N LEU A 9 -10.38 10.70 1.33
CA LEU A 9 -9.24 9.84 1.00
C LEU A 9 -8.14 9.91 2.05
N VAL A 10 -7.79 11.12 2.50
CA VAL A 10 -6.78 11.33 3.54
C VAL A 10 -7.25 10.75 4.87
N ALA A 11 -8.51 10.98 5.24
CA ALA A 11 -9.08 10.46 6.48
C ALA A 11 -9.12 8.92 6.48
N SER A 12 -9.55 8.29 5.38
CA SER A 12 -9.58 6.83 5.28
C SER A 12 -8.18 6.22 5.27
N TYR A 13 -7.21 6.87 4.62
CA TYR A 13 -5.80 6.49 4.68
C TYR A 13 -5.28 6.52 6.11
N LEU A 14 -5.47 7.63 6.83
CA LEU A 14 -4.97 7.79 8.20
C LEU A 14 -5.61 6.80 9.16
N LEU A 15 -6.92 6.55 9.02
CA LEU A 15 -7.62 5.54 9.80
C LEU A 15 -7.09 4.14 9.53
N ALA A 16 -6.98 3.75 8.26
CA ALA A 16 -6.47 2.42 7.89
C ALA A 16 -5.01 2.24 8.31
N PHE A 17 -4.17 3.25 8.13
CA PHE A 17 -2.79 3.25 8.64
C PHE A 17 -2.77 3.05 10.15
N SER A 18 -3.49 3.87 10.92
CA SER A 18 -3.45 3.84 12.38
C SER A 18 -3.90 2.49 12.95
N LEU A 19 -4.97 1.93 12.40
CA LEU A 19 -5.51 0.66 12.86
C LEU A 19 -4.62 -0.52 12.45
N ASN A 20 -4.04 -0.49 11.25
CA ASN A 20 -3.20 -1.57 10.75
C ASN A 20 -1.74 -1.45 11.17
N PHE A 21 -1.32 -0.32 11.76
CA PHE A 21 0.08 -0.06 12.13
C PHE A 21 0.65 -1.16 13.03
N MET A 22 0.00 -1.39 14.18
CA MET A 22 0.48 -2.35 15.16
C MET A 22 0.45 -3.80 14.63
N PRO A 23 -0.63 -4.28 13.99
CA PRO A 23 -0.62 -5.59 13.34
C PRO A 23 0.44 -5.72 12.25
N SER A 24 0.69 -4.69 11.44
CA SER A 24 1.67 -4.76 10.35
C SER A 24 3.11 -4.96 10.84
N ILE A 25 3.44 -4.41 12.01
CA ILE A 25 4.77 -4.56 12.61
C ILE A 25 4.92 -5.91 13.31
N LYS A 26 3.85 -6.38 13.97
CA LYS A 26 3.88 -7.55 14.84
C LYS A 26 3.39 -8.83 14.17
N HIS A 27 3.07 -8.83 12.89
CA HIS A 27 2.60 -10.04 12.22
C HIS A 27 3.75 -11.05 12.07
N PRO A 28 3.54 -12.35 12.36
CA PRO A 28 2.26 -13.02 12.67
C PRO A 28 1.85 -13.04 14.15
N ASP A 29 2.65 -12.51 15.06
CA ASP A 29 2.41 -12.57 16.51
C ASP A 29 1.14 -11.83 16.97
N LEU A 30 0.75 -10.74 16.29
CA LEU A 30 -0.51 -10.04 16.55
C LEU A 30 -1.59 -10.44 15.55
N ASN A 31 -2.66 -11.04 16.06
CA ASN A 31 -3.80 -11.44 15.26
C ASN A 31 -4.50 -10.25 14.61
N LEU A 32 -4.69 -10.33 13.29
CA LEU A 32 -5.62 -9.50 12.57
C LEU A 32 -7.05 -9.92 12.90
N ASN A 33 -7.97 -8.96 12.86
CA ASN A 33 -9.40 -9.16 13.08
C ASN A 33 -10.19 -8.48 11.96
N ILE A 34 -11.50 -8.66 11.98
CA ILE A 34 -12.38 -8.15 10.92
C ILE A 34 -12.38 -6.62 10.79
N PHE A 35 -12.08 -5.87 11.86
CA PHE A 35 -12.02 -4.41 11.80
C PHE A 35 -10.85 -3.95 10.91
N HIS A 36 -9.67 -4.56 11.03
CA HIS A 36 -8.52 -4.24 10.18
C HIS A 36 -8.83 -4.43 8.69
N LEU A 37 -9.50 -5.54 8.36
CA LEU A 37 -9.96 -5.82 7.00
C LEU A 37 -10.98 -4.78 6.54
N MET A 38 -11.95 -4.43 7.38
CA MET A 38 -13.00 -3.47 7.03
C MET A 38 -12.42 -2.08 6.68
N PHE A 39 -11.46 -1.57 7.46
CA PHE A 39 -10.84 -0.28 7.18
C PHE A 39 -9.91 -0.31 5.97
N THR A 40 -9.26 -1.44 5.71
CA THR A 40 -8.51 -1.68 4.47
C THR A 40 -9.43 -1.59 3.25
N ILE A 41 -10.55 -2.30 3.28
CA ILE A 41 -11.55 -2.30 2.18
C ILE A 41 -12.10 -0.89 1.98
N LEU A 42 -12.43 -0.18 3.06
CA LEU A 42 -12.91 1.19 3.00
C LEU A 42 -11.89 2.11 2.32
N PHE A 43 -10.62 2.05 2.71
CA PHE A 43 -9.56 2.83 2.09
C PHE A 43 -9.42 2.52 0.59
N ILE A 44 -9.35 1.23 0.22
CA ILE A 44 -9.24 0.80 -1.19
C ILE A 44 -10.46 1.26 -2.00
N ALA A 45 -11.67 1.14 -1.45
CA ALA A 45 -12.90 1.58 -2.13
C ALA A 45 -12.88 3.08 -2.41
N ILE A 46 -12.48 3.90 -1.42
CA ILE A 46 -12.36 5.35 -1.59
C ILE A 46 -11.25 5.70 -2.59
N LEU A 47 -10.13 4.99 -2.55
CA LEU A 47 -9.02 5.16 -3.49
C LEU A 47 -9.47 4.87 -4.93
N ILE A 48 -10.23 3.79 -5.16
CA ILE A 48 -10.85 3.48 -6.45
C ILE A 48 -11.84 4.57 -6.88
N LEU A 49 -12.71 5.05 -5.99
CA LEU A 49 -13.63 6.14 -6.31
C LEU A 49 -12.89 7.42 -6.69
N TYR A 50 -11.78 7.71 -6.02
CA TYR A 50 -10.95 8.89 -6.30
C TYR A 50 -10.21 8.78 -7.64
N SER A 51 -9.87 7.57 -8.10
CA SER A 51 -9.23 7.32 -9.41
C SER A 51 -10.04 7.81 -10.61
N LYS A 52 -11.37 7.93 -10.46
CA LYS A 52 -12.25 8.47 -11.50
C LYS A 52 -11.91 9.91 -11.89
N LYS A 53 -11.14 10.62 -11.08
CA LYS A 53 -10.76 12.01 -11.33
C LYS A 53 -9.56 12.18 -12.27
N GLY A 54 -8.77 11.12 -12.52
CA GLY A 54 -7.63 11.19 -13.44
C GLY A 54 -6.56 12.21 -13.05
N ILE A 55 -6.29 12.41 -11.75
CA ILE A 55 -5.43 13.50 -11.27
C ILE A 55 -3.97 13.01 -11.18
N ARG A 56 -3.04 13.80 -11.74
CA ARG A 56 -1.59 13.52 -11.72
C ARG A 56 -1.03 13.16 -10.33
N THR A 57 -1.48 13.83 -9.27
CA THR A 57 -1.02 13.53 -7.90
C THR A 57 -1.39 12.11 -7.46
N LEU A 58 -2.61 11.65 -7.76
CA LEU A 58 -3.01 10.28 -7.47
C LEU A 58 -2.17 9.29 -8.25
N ARG A 59 -1.92 9.58 -9.54
CA ARG A 59 -1.07 8.75 -10.41
C ARG A 59 0.33 8.57 -9.85
N ILE A 60 0.95 9.65 -9.39
CA ILE A 60 2.28 9.59 -8.77
C ILE A 60 2.22 8.76 -7.48
N PHE A 61 1.20 8.98 -6.65
CA PHE A 61 1.00 8.22 -5.41
C PHE A 61 0.85 6.72 -5.67
N THR A 62 -0.04 6.30 -6.58
CA THR A 62 -0.29 4.90 -6.90
C THR A 62 0.90 4.25 -7.60
N LEU A 63 1.56 4.95 -8.53
CA LEU A 63 2.80 4.47 -9.14
C LEU A 63 3.90 4.25 -8.11
N THR A 64 4.06 5.17 -7.16
CA THR A 64 5.02 5.01 -6.05
C THR A 64 4.66 3.81 -5.19
N GLY A 65 3.37 3.56 -4.94
CA GLY A 65 2.89 2.36 -4.23
C GLY A 65 3.21 1.06 -4.96
N VAL A 66 3.06 1.02 -6.29
CA VAL A 66 3.46 -0.13 -7.12
C VAL A 66 4.96 -0.41 -6.97
N ILE A 67 5.79 0.62 -7.22
CA ILE A 67 7.25 0.49 -7.14
C ILE A 67 7.68 0.05 -5.74
N SER A 68 7.06 0.65 -4.71
CA SER A 68 7.33 0.31 -3.31
C SER A 68 7.06 -1.15 -3.00
N GLY A 69 5.91 -1.69 -3.40
CA GLY A 69 5.56 -3.08 -3.14
C GLY A 69 6.52 -4.07 -3.82
N VAL A 70 6.90 -3.80 -5.07
CA VAL A 70 7.90 -4.61 -5.79
C VAL A 70 9.27 -4.51 -5.13
N LEU A 71 9.69 -3.31 -4.75
CA LEU A 71 10.98 -3.06 -4.10
C LEU A 71 11.10 -3.77 -2.75
N ILE A 72 10.06 -3.70 -1.92
CA ILE A 72 10.02 -4.38 -0.62
C ILE A 72 10.13 -5.89 -0.83
N PHE A 73 9.32 -6.47 -1.71
CA PHE A 73 9.37 -7.89 -2.03
C PHE A 73 10.79 -8.34 -2.47
N MET A 74 11.42 -7.58 -3.36
CA MET A 74 12.78 -7.87 -3.83
C MET A 74 13.79 -7.82 -2.69
N ILE A 75 13.76 -6.78 -1.84
CA ILE A 75 14.68 -6.66 -0.70
C ILE A 75 14.45 -7.82 0.29
N THR A 76 13.20 -8.14 0.63
CA THR A 76 12.89 -9.27 1.51
C THR A 76 13.40 -10.60 0.93
N ALA A 77 13.30 -10.81 -0.39
CA ALA A 77 13.79 -12.02 -1.04
C ALA A 77 15.32 -12.19 -0.94
N PHE A 78 16.08 -11.09 -0.89
CA PHE A 78 17.54 -11.10 -0.76
C PHE A 78 18.04 -10.85 0.67
N GLU A 79 17.14 -10.66 1.65
CA GLU A 79 17.48 -10.21 3.00
C GLU A 79 18.51 -11.11 3.70
N HIS A 80 18.43 -12.44 3.48
CA HIS A 80 19.39 -13.39 4.06
C HIS A 80 20.83 -13.16 3.56
N THR A 81 20.99 -12.87 2.27
CA THR A 81 22.30 -12.57 1.67
C THR A 81 22.79 -11.18 2.08
N MET A 82 21.88 -10.21 2.22
CA MET A 82 22.23 -8.82 2.57
C MET A 82 22.67 -8.66 4.03
N ARG A 83 22.10 -9.44 4.97
CA ARG A 83 22.42 -9.37 6.41
C ARG A 83 23.90 -9.57 6.75
N ASN A 84 24.67 -10.27 5.91
CA ASN A 84 26.09 -10.52 6.15
C ASN A 84 26.99 -9.36 5.70
N HIS A 85 26.43 -8.29 5.13
CA HIS A 85 27.17 -7.15 4.60
C HIS A 85 26.56 -5.83 5.08
N ILE A 86 27.30 -5.07 5.90
CA ILE A 86 26.86 -3.81 6.53
C ILE A 86 26.27 -2.80 5.51
N ILE A 87 26.88 -2.67 4.33
CA ILE A 87 26.40 -1.74 3.30
C ILE A 87 25.04 -2.20 2.73
N LEU A 88 24.89 -3.50 2.49
CA LEU A 88 23.64 -4.07 1.97
C LEU A 88 22.54 -4.04 3.02
N GLU A 89 22.88 -4.28 4.29
CA GLU A 89 21.95 -4.11 5.41
C GLU A 89 21.41 -2.67 5.47
N GLY A 90 22.28 -1.66 5.35
CA GLY A 90 21.88 -0.26 5.26
C GLY A 90 20.89 0.00 4.11
N ILE A 91 21.18 -0.52 2.92
CA ILE A 91 20.27 -0.41 1.76
C ILE A 91 18.94 -1.12 2.04
N SER A 92 18.95 -2.30 2.66
CA SER A 92 17.73 -3.06 2.94
C SER A 92 16.76 -2.31 3.86
N SER A 93 17.27 -1.46 4.76
CA SER A 93 16.43 -0.68 5.68
C SER A 93 15.54 0.36 4.99
N ILE A 94 15.87 0.75 3.75
CA ILE A 94 15.06 1.71 2.97
C ILE A 94 13.64 1.18 2.69
N GLN A 95 13.43 -0.15 2.77
CA GLN A 95 12.14 -0.77 2.55
C GLN A 95 11.11 -0.39 3.63
N TYR A 96 11.53 -0.11 4.86
CA TYR A 96 10.61 0.09 5.99
C TYR A 96 9.76 1.37 5.87
N PRO A 97 10.31 2.54 5.52
CA PRO A 97 9.49 3.72 5.21
C PRO A 97 8.43 3.45 4.13
N PHE A 98 8.81 2.78 3.04
CA PHE A 98 7.88 2.43 1.96
C PHE A 98 6.83 1.42 2.40
N TYR A 99 7.22 0.46 3.23
CA TYR A 99 6.32 -0.51 3.83
C TYR A 99 5.25 0.19 4.67
N PHE A 100 5.65 1.11 5.55
CA PHE A 100 4.70 1.87 6.36
C PHE A 100 3.77 2.74 5.51
N ILE A 101 4.30 3.45 4.51
CA ILE A 101 3.48 4.37 3.71
C ILE A 101 2.48 3.60 2.83
N PHE A 102 2.90 2.52 2.18
CA PHE A 102 2.10 1.89 1.13
C PHE A 102 1.49 0.56 1.52
N THR A 103 2.16 -0.24 2.34
CA THR A 103 1.71 -1.60 2.71
C THR A 103 0.87 -1.60 3.98
N THR A 104 1.27 -0.85 5.02
CA THR A 104 0.53 -0.80 6.29
C THR A 104 -0.94 -0.39 6.14
N PRO A 105 -1.34 0.67 5.39
CA PRO A 105 -2.74 1.06 5.27
C PRO A 105 -3.63 -0.04 4.68
N VAL A 106 -3.07 -0.93 3.88
CA VAL A 106 -3.81 -2.04 3.27
C VAL A 106 -3.59 -3.37 3.99
N PHE A 107 -2.78 -3.42 5.05
CA PHE A 107 -2.33 -4.66 5.68
C PHE A 107 -3.45 -5.49 6.33
N GLY A 108 -4.60 -4.89 6.65
CA GLY A 108 -5.75 -5.64 7.14
C GLY A 108 -6.29 -6.67 6.14
N GLY A 109 -5.99 -6.50 4.85
CA GLY A 109 -6.26 -7.51 3.83
C GLY A 109 -5.48 -8.81 4.03
N ASN A 110 -4.37 -8.78 4.77
CA ASN A 110 -3.57 -9.97 5.07
C ASN A 110 -4.31 -10.98 5.96
N LEU A 111 -5.43 -10.59 6.57
CA LEU A 111 -6.34 -11.53 7.25
C LEU A 111 -6.82 -12.66 6.33
N LEU A 112 -6.91 -12.41 5.01
CA LEU A 112 -7.41 -13.38 4.02
C LEU A 112 -6.33 -14.30 3.48
N PHE A 113 -5.06 -13.91 3.58
CA PHE A 113 -3.96 -14.57 2.87
C PHE A 113 -2.87 -15.11 3.81
N ASP A 114 -2.74 -14.55 5.01
CA ASP A 114 -1.76 -14.94 6.04
C ASP A 114 -0.33 -15.00 5.50
N LEU A 115 0.08 -13.94 4.80
CA LEU A 115 1.38 -13.85 4.13
C LEU A 115 2.39 -13.07 4.97
N ASN A 116 3.66 -13.41 4.82
CA ASN A 116 4.74 -12.57 5.34
C ASN A 116 4.71 -11.17 4.67
N TYR A 117 5.31 -10.19 5.33
CA TYR A 117 5.25 -8.79 4.90
C TYR A 117 5.82 -8.54 3.48
N GLY A 118 6.88 -9.27 3.10
CA GLY A 118 7.49 -9.17 1.78
C GLY A 118 6.54 -9.66 0.69
N THR A 119 6.01 -10.88 0.82
CA THR A 119 5.03 -11.43 -0.13
C THR A 119 3.74 -10.60 -0.15
N TYR A 120 3.28 -10.13 1.01
CA TYR A 120 2.11 -9.27 1.09
C TYR A 120 2.33 -7.93 0.36
N SER A 121 3.53 -7.34 0.45
CA SER A 121 3.86 -6.11 -0.28
C SER A 121 3.80 -6.26 -1.81
N LEU A 122 4.02 -7.48 -2.32
CA LEU A 122 3.80 -7.74 -3.75
C LEU A 122 2.29 -7.69 -4.09
N LEU A 123 1.42 -8.21 -3.22
CA LEU A 123 -0.03 -8.10 -3.40
C LEU A 123 -0.48 -6.63 -3.35
N THR A 124 0.10 -5.81 -2.46
CA THR A 124 -0.21 -4.38 -2.40
C THR A 124 0.18 -3.65 -3.68
N SER A 125 1.28 -4.05 -4.33
CA SER A 125 1.66 -3.51 -5.64
C SER A 125 0.57 -3.77 -6.70
N LEU A 126 -0.09 -4.94 -6.68
CA LEU A 126 -1.18 -5.24 -7.60
C LEU A 126 -2.40 -4.37 -7.32
N ILE A 127 -2.72 -4.11 -6.05
CA ILE A 127 -3.82 -3.22 -5.65
C ILE A 127 -3.57 -1.80 -6.18
N TYR A 128 -2.40 -1.23 -5.91
CA TYR A 128 -2.07 0.11 -6.44
C TYR A 128 -1.98 0.12 -7.97
N GLY A 129 -1.52 -0.96 -8.59
CA GLY A 129 -1.46 -1.10 -10.05
C GLY A 129 -2.85 -1.10 -10.69
N ALA A 130 -3.82 -1.79 -10.08
CA ALA A 130 -5.22 -1.76 -10.52
C ALA A 130 -5.80 -0.33 -10.43
N VAL A 131 -5.57 0.38 -9.32
CA VAL A 131 -6.01 1.77 -9.16
C VAL A 131 -5.33 2.69 -10.18
N LEU A 132 -4.04 2.51 -10.44
CA LEU A 132 -3.29 3.26 -11.45
C LEU A 132 -3.87 3.05 -12.86
N GLY A 133 -4.19 1.80 -13.22
CA GLY A 133 -4.83 1.47 -14.49
C GLY A 133 -6.20 2.14 -14.64
N LEU A 134 -7.00 2.17 -13.56
CA LEU A 134 -8.27 2.88 -13.52
C LEU A 134 -8.11 4.39 -13.68
N ASP A 135 -7.14 5.02 -12.99
CA ASP A 135 -6.85 6.46 -13.12
C ASP A 135 -6.52 6.85 -14.56
N ILE A 136 -5.63 6.09 -15.21
CA ILE A 136 -5.24 6.32 -16.61
C ILE A 136 -6.43 6.12 -17.55
N TYR A 137 -7.25 5.10 -17.31
CA TYR A 137 -8.45 4.83 -18.11
C TYR A 137 -9.46 5.99 -18.03
N PHE A 138 -9.75 6.50 -16.84
CA PHE A 138 -10.70 7.59 -16.67
C PHE A 138 -10.15 8.93 -17.20
N GLU A 139 -8.86 9.23 -17.01
CA GLU A 139 -8.24 10.42 -17.61
C GLU A 139 -8.45 10.44 -19.13
N ARG A 140 -8.15 9.32 -19.82
CA ARG A 140 -8.34 9.21 -21.27
C ARG A 140 -9.79 9.37 -21.69
N LYS A 141 -10.72 8.76 -20.95
CA LYS A 141 -12.16 8.80 -21.25
C LYS A 141 -12.76 10.21 -21.15
N TYR A 142 -12.27 11.04 -20.24
CA TYR A 142 -12.76 12.41 -20.05
C TYR A 142 -11.96 13.47 -20.80
N ALA A 143 -10.85 13.09 -21.45
CA ALA A 143 -10.05 13.96 -22.32
C ALA A 143 -10.52 13.97 -23.79
N THR A 144 -11.36 13.01 -24.19
CA THR A 144 -12.06 12.93 -25.48
C THR A 144 -13.47 13.50 -25.39
#